data_AF-A0A2E9Q9V3-F1
#
_entry.id   AF-A0A2E9Q9V3-F1
#
_cell.length_a   1.000
_cell.length_b   1.000
_cell.length_c   1.000
_cell.angle_alpha   90.00
_cell.angle_beta   90.00
_cell.angle_gamma   90.00
#
_symmetry.space_group_name_H-M   'P 1'
#
loop_
_entity.id
_entity.type
_entity.pdbx_description
1 polymer ?
#
loop_
_entity_poly.entity_id
_entity_poly.type
_entity_poly.pdbx_seq_one_letter_code
_entity_poly.pdbx_strand_id
1 'polypeptide(L)'
;MSLRCLFQKLAWLAFLLLSGMFWSCTSAETVKEKSLDYLENRYRESFQVVSIDMQRNEGNWGTARLEVIPEKSPELEFRLNYNYSDGRVSFENYLLRIWEQEVRKRLQGEFPELAEESWQLRLARKNSLASNTMDLPVNRELSGIDSLGEPTLGLERYRVSGEPQPDFARLAKLIQRIRALGLKKVTLRLEYGEAGKNGKLLAQSYGSHFGPSASELRRLFWKPGDSYLSSDTKNDYQKALQLKEQGNSLAALSIFESIVRNHDSPYRYNPYVVAQSGHVYESAFEAGVIYMELGRKDRARKYFDLLEDRLSYEEAPLQYARYLRQIQEWKRTGVLPEMRQY
;
A
#
# COMPACT_ATOMS: atom_id res chain seq x y z
N MET A 1 10.61 57.37 -41.72
CA MET A 1 9.85 56.17 -41.31
C MET A 1 8.46 56.63 -40.87
N SER A 2 7.38 56.26 -41.55
CA SER A 2 6.05 56.86 -41.28
C SER A 2 5.46 56.33 -39.97
N LEU A 3 4.77 57.20 -39.21
CA LEU A 3 4.11 56.84 -37.94
C LEU A 3 3.17 55.63 -38.08
N ARG A 4 2.59 55.42 -39.27
CA ARG A 4 1.70 54.27 -39.55
C ARG A 4 2.44 52.94 -39.48
N CYS A 5 3.71 52.88 -39.88
CA CYS A 5 4.51 51.65 -39.82
C CYS A 5 4.91 51.29 -38.39
N LEU A 6 5.07 52.28 -37.50
CA LEU A 6 5.37 52.07 -36.09
C LEU A 6 4.14 51.50 -35.34
N PHE A 7 2.94 52.05 -35.60
CA PHE A 7 1.69 51.56 -35.00
C PHE A 7 1.34 50.14 -35.44
N GLN A 8 1.58 49.80 -36.71
CA GLN A 8 1.30 48.46 -37.22
C GLN A 8 2.24 47.40 -36.62
N LYS A 9 3.50 47.75 -36.37
CA LYS A 9 4.46 46.88 -35.67
C LYS A 9 4.13 46.74 -34.19
N LEU A 10 3.70 47.80 -33.51
CA LEU A 10 3.25 47.75 -32.12
C LEU A 10 1.97 46.92 -31.94
N ALA A 11 1.02 47.01 -32.87
CA ALA A 11 -0.18 46.19 -32.86
C ALA A 11 0.13 44.69 -33.08
N TRP A 12 1.07 44.37 -33.97
CA TRP A 12 1.56 42.99 -34.15
C TRP A 12 2.32 42.47 -32.93
N LEU A 13 3.15 43.31 -32.29
CA LEU A 13 3.84 42.94 -31.06
C LEU A 13 2.86 42.72 -29.90
N ALA A 14 1.83 43.56 -29.78
CA ALA A 14 0.77 43.40 -28.79
C ALA A 14 -0.07 42.14 -29.05
N PHE A 15 -0.38 41.83 -30.31
CA PHE A 15 -1.08 40.60 -30.68
C PHE A 15 -0.26 39.33 -30.40
N LEU A 16 1.06 39.37 -30.64
CA LEU A 16 1.99 38.27 -30.30
C LEU A 16 2.19 38.13 -28.78
N LEU A 17 2.23 39.24 -28.03
CA LEU A 17 2.32 39.24 -26.58
C LEU A 17 1.00 38.80 -25.90
N LEU A 18 -0.16 39.16 -26.47
CA LEU A 18 -1.48 38.73 -25.97
C LEU A 18 -1.79 37.28 -26.32
N SER A 19 -1.38 36.78 -27.50
CA SER A 19 -1.52 35.34 -27.84
C SER A 19 -0.54 34.46 -27.07
N GLY A 20 0.62 34.99 -26.66
CA GLY A 20 1.52 34.34 -25.70
C GLY A 20 1.03 34.32 -24.25
N MET A 21 0.06 35.17 -23.88
CA MET A 21 -0.53 35.20 -22.53
C MET A 21 -1.75 34.27 -22.36
N PHE A 22 -2.23 33.61 -23.41
CA PHE A 22 -3.23 32.53 -23.31
C PHE A 22 -2.59 31.14 -23.10
N TRP A 23 -1.32 31.10 -22.70
CA TRP A 23 -0.66 29.86 -22.28
C TRP A 23 -1.22 29.38 -20.94
N SER A 24 -2.17 28.44 -21.07
CA SER A 24 -2.44 27.31 -20.16
C SER A 24 -3.23 27.54 -18.86
N CYS A 25 -4.38 28.22 -18.93
CA CYS A 25 -5.47 27.85 -18.04
C CYS A 25 -6.15 26.58 -18.59
N THR A 26 -5.56 25.40 -18.34
CA THR A 26 -6.19 24.11 -18.69
C THR A 26 -7.52 24.01 -17.94
N SER A 27 -8.63 24.12 -18.68
CA SER A 27 -9.98 24.14 -18.12
C SER A 27 -10.44 22.73 -17.75
N ALA A 28 -11.38 22.61 -16.80
CA ALA A 28 -11.98 21.31 -16.45
C ALA A 28 -12.61 20.61 -17.68
N GLU A 29 -13.18 21.37 -18.63
CA GLU A 29 -13.75 20.78 -19.86
C GLU A 29 -12.66 20.20 -20.77
N THR A 30 -11.54 20.90 -20.94
CA THR A 30 -10.38 20.38 -21.70
C THR A 30 -9.84 19.08 -21.09
N VAL A 31 -9.84 18.99 -19.77
CA VAL A 31 -9.36 17.82 -19.02
C VAL A 31 -10.31 16.65 -19.21
N LYS A 32 -11.61 16.92 -19.14
CA LYS A 32 -12.67 15.95 -19.40
C LYS A 32 -12.55 15.39 -20.81
N GLU A 33 -12.54 16.24 -21.84
CA GLU A 33 -12.45 15.85 -23.25
C GLU A 33 -11.22 14.97 -23.51
N LYS A 34 -10.03 15.44 -23.11
CA LYS A 34 -8.79 14.67 -23.32
C LYS A 34 -8.75 13.36 -22.55
N SER A 35 -9.35 13.31 -21.36
CA SER A 35 -9.42 12.08 -20.57
C SER A 35 -10.35 11.06 -21.21
N LEU A 36 -11.51 11.52 -21.72
CA LEU A 36 -12.44 10.67 -22.46
C LEU A 36 -11.79 10.16 -23.75
N ASP A 37 -11.19 11.04 -24.56
CA ASP A 37 -10.46 10.65 -25.78
C ASP A 37 -9.39 9.58 -25.50
N TYR A 38 -8.60 9.73 -24.43
CA TYR A 38 -7.62 8.73 -24.03
C TYR A 38 -8.29 7.38 -23.75
N LEU A 39 -9.34 7.37 -22.94
CA LEU A 39 -10.04 6.15 -22.53
C LEU A 39 -10.73 5.46 -23.71
N GLU A 40 -11.42 6.21 -24.57
CA GLU A 40 -12.10 5.65 -25.75
C GLU A 40 -11.10 5.05 -26.75
N ASN A 41 -9.98 5.73 -26.98
CA ASN A 41 -8.92 5.21 -27.84
C ASN A 41 -8.27 3.95 -27.29
N ARG A 42 -8.05 3.90 -25.97
CA ARG A 42 -7.38 2.79 -25.28
C ARG A 42 -8.28 1.56 -25.16
N TYR A 43 -9.51 1.76 -24.72
CA TYR A 43 -10.42 0.67 -24.34
C TYR A 43 -11.45 0.34 -25.41
N ARG A 44 -11.62 1.19 -26.44
CA ARG A 44 -12.62 1.02 -27.51
C ARG A 44 -14.05 0.94 -26.97
N GLU A 45 -14.34 1.74 -25.95
CA GLU A 45 -15.67 1.92 -25.37
C GLU A 45 -15.86 3.35 -24.89
N SER A 46 -17.11 3.76 -24.67
CA SER A 46 -17.45 5.12 -24.21
C SER A 46 -17.55 5.21 -22.70
N PHE A 47 -17.22 6.39 -22.20
CA PHE A 47 -17.11 6.69 -20.78
C PHE A 47 -17.79 8.02 -20.45
N GLN A 48 -18.19 8.18 -19.19
CA GLN A 48 -18.74 9.42 -18.67
C GLN A 48 -17.97 9.85 -17.42
N VAL A 49 -17.63 11.13 -17.37
CA VAL A 49 -17.00 11.73 -16.19
C VAL A 49 -18.08 12.15 -15.21
N VAL A 50 -18.03 11.60 -14.00
CA VAL A 50 -18.96 11.89 -12.90
C VAL A 50 -18.52 13.14 -12.15
N SER A 51 -17.23 13.25 -11.84
CA SER A 51 -16.68 14.37 -11.07
C SER A 51 -15.25 14.70 -11.50
N ILE A 52 -14.85 15.97 -11.32
CA ILE A 52 -13.49 16.46 -11.59
C ILE A 52 -13.04 17.31 -10.41
N ASP A 53 -11.98 16.87 -9.74
CA ASP A 53 -11.27 17.61 -8.69
C ASP A 53 -9.96 18.17 -9.25
N MET A 54 -9.90 19.49 -9.39
CA MET A 54 -8.74 20.23 -9.91
C MET A 54 -7.80 20.58 -8.75
N GLN A 55 -6.72 19.82 -8.55
CA GLN A 55 -5.78 20.06 -7.45
C GLN A 55 -4.72 21.10 -7.83
N ARG A 56 -4.65 22.20 -7.07
CA ARG A 56 -3.59 23.22 -7.18
C ARG A 56 -2.68 23.10 -5.96
N ASN A 57 -1.41 22.75 -6.16
CA ASN A 57 -0.41 22.77 -5.09
C ASN A 57 0.58 23.92 -5.33
N GLU A 58 0.94 24.63 -4.25
CA GLU A 58 1.93 25.71 -4.28
C GLU A 58 3.27 25.17 -4.83
N GLY A 59 3.66 25.62 -6.02
CA GLY A 59 4.93 25.25 -6.66
C GLY A 59 4.89 24.12 -7.69
N ASN A 60 3.75 23.45 -7.91
CA ASN A 60 3.57 22.46 -8.99
C ASN A 60 2.19 22.64 -9.64
N TRP A 61 2.17 22.87 -10.96
CA TRP A 61 0.96 22.78 -11.78
C TRP A 61 0.63 21.28 -11.97
N GLY A 62 0.03 20.60 -11.01
CA GLY A 62 -1.41 20.61 -10.78
C GLY A 62 -1.97 19.34 -11.45
N THR A 63 -2.54 18.43 -10.67
CA THR A 63 -3.14 17.19 -11.20
C THR A 63 -4.66 17.29 -11.13
N ALA A 64 -5.35 16.70 -12.08
CA ALA A 64 -6.77 16.41 -11.99
C ALA A 64 -6.96 15.04 -11.37
N ARG A 65 -7.97 14.90 -10.53
CA ARG A 65 -8.57 13.60 -10.25
C ARG A 65 -9.97 13.57 -10.82
N LEU A 66 -10.24 12.59 -11.68
CA LEU A 66 -11.54 12.35 -12.27
C LEU A 66 -12.13 11.08 -11.69
N GLU A 67 -13.44 11.10 -11.42
CA GLU A 67 -14.24 9.90 -11.24
C GLU A 67 -15.01 9.64 -12.54
N VAL A 68 -14.90 8.41 -13.04
CA VAL A 68 -15.34 8.03 -14.38
C VAL A 68 -16.10 6.71 -14.31
N ILE A 69 -17.13 6.57 -15.15
CA ILE A 69 -17.91 5.34 -15.32
C ILE A 69 -17.91 4.94 -16.80
N PRO A 70 -17.78 3.65 -17.15
CA PRO A 70 -18.02 3.18 -18.52
C PRO A 70 -19.53 3.09 -18.77
N GLU A 71 -19.99 3.47 -19.96
CA GLU A 71 -21.43 3.50 -20.26
C GLU A 71 -22.08 2.11 -20.22
N LYS A 72 -21.33 1.07 -20.61
CA LYS A 72 -21.81 -0.32 -20.64
C LYS A 72 -21.84 -0.99 -19.27
N SER A 73 -21.09 -0.49 -18.30
CA SER A 73 -20.96 -1.08 -16.96
C SER A 73 -20.86 0.01 -15.89
N PRO A 74 -21.93 0.80 -15.66
CA PRO A 74 -21.90 1.93 -14.74
C PRO A 74 -21.50 1.57 -13.30
N GLU A 75 -21.63 0.30 -12.92
CA GLU A 75 -21.18 -0.22 -11.63
C GLU A 75 -19.65 -0.23 -11.46
N LEU A 76 -18.88 -0.08 -12.54
CA LEU A 76 -17.42 -0.02 -12.55
C LEU A 76 -16.90 1.42 -12.45
N GLU A 77 -17.32 2.15 -11.42
CA GLU A 77 -16.77 3.48 -11.15
C GLU A 77 -15.27 3.39 -10.81
N PHE A 78 -14.48 4.19 -11.51
CA PHE A 78 -13.03 4.19 -11.41
C PHE A 78 -12.47 5.61 -11.40
N ARG A 79 -11.20 5.72 -11.03
CA ARG A 79 -10.46 6.97 -10.88
C ARG A 79 -9.37 7.08 -11.91
N LEU A 80 -9.22 8.29 -12.40
CA LEU A 80 -8.18 8.68 -13.35
C LEU A 80 -7.48 9.94 -12.84
N ASN A 81 -6.15 9.97 -12.92
CA ASN A 81 -5.35 11.15 -12.64
C ASN A 81 -4.80 11.72 -13.95
N TYR A 82 -5.13 12.98 -14.23
CA TYR A 82 -4.63 13.70 -15.38
C TYR A 82 -3.57 14.71 -14.94
N ASN A 83 -2.45 14.80 -15.65
CA ASN A 83 -1.40 15.78 -15.37
C ASN A 83 -1.48 16.91 -16.39
N TYR A 84 -1.77 18.14 -15.93
CA TYR A 84 -1.89 19.29 -16.84
C TYR A 84 -0.53 19.77 -17.36
N SER A 85 0.56 19.51 -16.64
CA SER A 85 1.91 19.95 -17.04
C SER A 85 2.40 19.27 -18.31
N ASP A 86 2.07 17.98 -18.50
CA ASP A 86 2.46 17.19 -19.66
C ASP A 86 1.26 16.75 -20.53
N GLY A 87 0.04 17.16 -20.16
CA GLY A 87 -1.16 17.00 -20.98
C GLY A 87 -1.60 15.56 -21.17
N ARG A 88 -1.31 14.67 -20.22
CA ARG A 88 -1.62 13.23 -20.34
C ARG A 88 -2.24 12.65 -19.07
N VAL A 89 -2.90 11.51 -19.25
CA VAL A 89 -3.31 10.63 -18.16
C VAL A 89 -2.06 10.01 -17.54
N SER A 90 -1.86 10.24 -16.24
CA SER A 90 -0.72 9.73 -15.48
C SER A 90 -1.01 8.40 -14.79
N PHE A 91 -2.28 8.14 -14.49
CA PHE A 91 -2.74 6.90 -13.88
C PHE A 91 -4.24 6.74 -14.06
N GLU A 92 -4.70 5.51 -14.24
CA GLU A 92 -6.10 5.12 -14.15
C GLU A 92 -6.20 3.72 -13.55
N ASN A 93 -7.33 3.37 -12.96
CA ASN A 93 -7.54 2.06 -12.34
C ASN A 93 -8.71 1.27 -12.94
N TYR A 94 -9.10 1.53 -14.19
CA TYR A 94 -10.21 0.86 -14.85
C TYR A 94 -10.00 -0.66 -14.95
N LEU A 95 -8.84 -1.11 -15.44
CA LEU A 95 -8.53 -2.55 -15.51
C LEU A 95 -8.52 -3.19 -14.11
N LEU A 96 -8.06 -2.46 -13.08
CA LEU A 96 -8.11 -2.95 -11.70
C LEU A 96 -9.56 -3.18 -11.25
N ARG A 97 -10.49 -2.31 -11.62
CA ARG A 97 -11.92 -2.47 -11.32
C ARG A 97 -12.55 -3.65 -12.05
N ILE A 98 -12.21 -3.86 -13.32
CA ILE A 98 -12.66 -5.04 -14.07
C ILE A 98 -12.22 -6.32 -13.36
N TRP A 99 -10.93 -6.43 -13.05
CA TRP A 99 -10.38 -7.62 -12.41
C TRP A 99 -10.93 -7.84 -10.99
N GLU A 100 -11.13 -6.77 -10.23
CA GLU A 100 -11.79 -6.81 -8.92
C GLU A 100 -13.22 -7.38 -9.03
N GLN A 101 -14.00 -6.94 -10.03
CA GLN A 101 -15.34 -7.44 -10.27
C GLN A 101 -15.32 -8.92 -10.69
N GLU A 102 -14.35 -9.34 -11.50
CA GLU A 102 -14.19 -10.74 -11.92
C GLU A 102 -13.81 -11.65 -10.75
N VAL A 103 -12.90 -11.22 -9.86
CA VAL A 103 -12.60 -11.94 -8.61
C VAL A 103 -13.85 -12.08 -7.76
N ARG A 104 -14.61 -10.98 -7.60
CA ARG A 104 -15.87 -10.99 -6.84
C ARG A 104 -16.88 -11.97 -7.42
N LYS A 105 -17.11 -11.96 -8.74
CA LYS A 105 -18.03 -12.88 -9.43
C LYS A 105 -17.67 -14.34 -9.19
N ARG A 106 -16.38 -14.69 -9.27
CA ARG A 106 -15.89 -16.06 -9.01
C ARG A 106 -16.10 -16.52 -7.57
N LEU A 107 -16.00 -15.61 -6.62
CA LEU A 107 -16.09 -15.93 -5.19
C LEU A 107 -17.51 -15.84 -4.63
N GLN A 108 -18.40 -15.06 -5.25
CA GLN A 108 -19.75 -14.80 -4.77
C GLN A 108 -20.60 -16.08 -4.59
N GLY A 109 -20.37 -17.11 -5.39
CA GLY A 109 -21.07 -18.40 -5.25
C GLY A 109 -20.69 -19.18 -3.99
N GLU A 110 -19.45 -19.05 -3.52
CA GLU A 110 -18.94 -19.74 -2.31
C GLU A 110 -19.03 -18.84 -1.05
N PHE A 111 -18.95 -17.53 -1.25
CA PHE A 111 -18.93 -16.50 -0.21
C PHE A 111 -19.94 -15.37 -0.54
N PRO A 112 -21.25 -15.64 -0.47
CA PRO A 112 -22.30 -14.65 -0.80
C PRO A 112 -22.27 -13.42 0.10
N GLU A 113 -21.81 -13.55 1.34
CA GLU A 113 -21.66 -12.43 2.28
C GLU A 113 -20.69 -11.36 1.77
N LEU A 114 -19.85 -11.67 0.78
CA LEU A 114 -18.93 -10.71 0.19
C LEU A 114 -19.59 -9.66 -0.71
N ALA A 115 -20.89 -9.79 -0.95
CA ALA A 115 -21.65 -8.84 -1.77
C ALA A 115 -21.71 -7.44 -1.14
N GLU A 116 -21.63 -7.33 0.19
CA GLU A 116 -21.70 -6.06 0.92
C GLU A 116 -20.31 -5.50 1.28
N GLU A 117 -19.25 -6.18 0.85
CA GLU A 117 -17.88 -5.86 1.23
C GLU A 117 -17.23 -4.85 0.29
N SER A 118 -16.32 -4.03 0.83
CA SER A 118 -15.46 -3.19 -0.02
C SER A 118 -14.30 -4.02 -0.54
N TRP A 119 -14.22 -4.13 -1.85
CA TRP A 119 -13.09 -4.74 -2.54
C TRP A 119 -12.18 -3.62 -3.05
N GLN A 120 -10.87 -3.81 -2.89
CA GLN A 120 -9.88 -2.88 -3.39
C GLN A 120 -8.68 -3.65 -3.92
N LEU A 121 -8.65 -3.91 -5.22
CA LEU A 121 -7.46 -4.36 -5.89
C LEU A 121 -6.47 -3.18 -5.98
N ARG A 122 -5.31 -3.36 -5.33
CA ARG A 122 -4.23 -2.38 -5.24
C ARG A 122 -2.98 -2.89 -5.94
N LEU A 123 -2.17 -1.94 -6.38
CA LEU A 123 -0.79 -2.17 -6.77
C LEU A 123 0.08 -1.99 -5.53
N ALA A 124 0.87 -2.99 -5.15
CA ALA A 124 1.85 -2.86 -4.06
C ALA A 124 3.01 -1.94 -4.50
N ARG A 125 2.79 -0.62 -4.34
CA ARG A 125 3.74 0.51 -4.34
C ARG A 125 4.62 0.83 -5.57
N LYS A 126 4.45 2.10 -5.95
CA LYS A 126 5.41 3.16 -6.36
C LYS A 126 6.27 3.02 -7.62
N ASN A 127 6.56 1.83 -8.12
CA ASN A 127 7.23 1.69 -9.43
C ASN A 127 6.26 1.31 -10.57
N SER A 128 4.99 1.08 -10.24
CA SER A 128 3.98 0.61 -11.18
C SER A 128 3.27 1.79 -11.86
N LEU A 129 3.49 1.87 -13.17
CA LEU A 129 2.78 2.65 -14.19
C LEU A 129 3.15 4.13 -14.29
N ALA A 130 2.93 4.93 -13.25
CA ALA A 130 3.12 6.39 -13.35
C ALA A 130 4.59 6.84 -13.48
N SER A 131 5.53 6.09 -12.90
CA SER A 131 6.97 6.41 -12.95
C SER A 131 7.70 5.86 -14.18
N ASN A 132 7.07 4.95 -14.94
CA ASN A 132 7.72 4.22 -16.05
C ASN A 132 7.01 4.35 -17.40
N THR A 133 5.96 5.17 -17.54
CA THR A 133 5.20 5.31 -18.80
C THR A 133 4.70 3.98 -19.38
N MET A 134 4.63 2.93 -18.56
CA MET A 134 4.17 1.63 -19.01
C MET A 134 2.65 1.62 -18.90
N ASP A 135 1.99 1.64 -20.04
CA ASP A 135 0.60 1.28 -20.15
C ASP A 135 0.47 -0.24 -19.93
N LEU A 136 -0.42 -0.67 -19.02
CA LEU A 136 -0.75 -2.09 -18.91
C LEU A 136 -1.29 -2.61 -20.25
N PRO A 137 -1.01 -3.87 -20.64
CA PRO A 137 -1.71 -4.46 -21.77
C PRO A 137 -3.22 -4.47 -21.47
N VAL A 138 -4.04 -4.09 -22.45
CA VAL A 138 -5.49 -4.10 -22.30
C VAL A 138 -5.99 -5.55 -22.37
N ASN A 139 -5.90 -6.25 -21.24
CA ASN A 139 -6.46 -7.58 -21.05
C ASN A 139 -7.54 -7.50 -19.95
N ARG A 140 -8.81 -7.62 -20.34
CA ARG A 140 -9.95 -7.55 -19.42
C ARG A 140 -10.17 -8.86 -18.66
N GLU A 141 -9.55 -9.95 -19.09
CA GLU A 141 -9.64 -11.25 -18.41
C GLU A 141 -8.78 -11.25 -17.14
N LEU A 142 -9.11 -12.14 -16.20
CA LEU A 142 -8.40 -12.21 -14.92
C LEU A 142 -6.90 -12.51 -15.08
N SER A 143 -6.50 -13.22 -16.14
CA SER A 143 -5.08 -13.45 -16.46
C SER A 143 -4.30 -12.16 -16.71
N GLY A 144 -4.98 -11.04 -17.00
CA GLY A 144 -4.37 -9.73 -17.11
C GLY A 144 -3.70 -9.27 -15.81
N ILE A 145 -4.13 -9.78 -14.65
CA ILE A 145 -3.54 -9.49 -13.34
C ILE A 145 -2.03 -9.80 -13.29
N ASP A 146 -1.56 -10.76 -14.07
CA ASP A 146 -0.14 -11.15 -14.10
C ASP A 146 0.78 -10.01 -14.57
N SER A 147 0.24 -9.03 -15.30
CA SER A 147 0.95 -7.82 -15.71
C SER A 147 1.30 -6.88 -14.55
N LEU A 148 0.69 -7.06 -13.37
CA LEU A 148 0.90 -6.20 -12.21
C LEU A 148 2.17 -6.52 -11.42
N GLY A 149 2.88 -7.61 -11.74
CA GLY A 149 4.08 -8.07 -11.04
C GLY A 149 3.78 -8.64 -9.63
N GLU A 150 3.17 -7.83 -8.77
CA GLU A 150 2.75 -8.16 -7.39
C GLU A 150 1.31 -7.69 -7.11
N PRO A 151 0.32 -8.37 -7.70
CA PRO A 151 -1.07 -7.97 -7.55
C PRO A 151 -1.55 -8.18 -6.11
N THR A 152 -2.16 -7.14 -5.54
CA THR A 152 -2.60 -7.10 -4.14
C THR A 152 -4.10 -6.88 -4.07
N LEU A 153 -4.84 -7.77 -3.41
CA LEU A 153 -6.26 -7.56 -3.14
C LEU A 153 -6.50 -7.25 -1.67
N GLY A 154 -7.04 -6.06 -1.39
CA GLY A 154 -7.62 -5.70 -0.12
C GLY A 154 -9.11 -6.06 -0.09
N LEU A 155 -9.52 -6.83 0.92
CA LEU A 155 -10.91 -7.03 1.28
C LEU A 155 -11.17 -6.31 2.60
N GLU A 156 -12.04 -5.31 2.56
CA GLU A 156 -12.27 -4.42 3.69
C GLU A 156 -13.76 -4.40 4.06
N ARG A 157 -14.06 -4.85 5.29
CA ARG A 157 -15.37 -4.69 5.92
C ARG A 157 -15.30 -3.62 7.00
N TYR A 158 -16.08 -2.56 6.86
CA TYR A 158 -16.12 -1.48 7.83
C TYR A 158 -17.44 -1.43 8.58
N ARG A 159 -17.37 -1.04 9.85
CA ARG A 159 -18.54 -0.71 10.69
C ARG A 159 -19.57 -1.84 10.77
N VAL A 160 -19.10 -3.08 10.89
CA VAL A 160 -20.00 -4.24 11.10
C VAL A 160 -20.79 -4.01 12.37
N SER A 161 -22.12 -4.07 12.28
CA SER A 161 -23.03 -4.00 13.42
C SER A 161 -23.10 -5.38 14.11
N GLY A 162 -23.31 -5.37 15.43
CA GLY A 162 -23.42 -6.58 16.24
C GLY A 162 -22.10 -7.02 16.89
N GLU A 163 -22.13 -8.19 17.51
CA GLU A 163 -20.98 -8.74 18.22
C GLU A 163 -19.86 -9.20 17.26
N PRO A 164 -18.58 -9.01 17.63
CA PRO A 164 -17.44 -9.51 16.89
C PRO A 164 -17.37 -11.04 16.89
N GLN A 165 -18.02 -11.69 15.93
CA GLN A 165 -17.95 -13.14 15.73
C GLN A 165 -17.46 -13.48 14.31
N PRO A 166 -16.15 -13.31 14.01
CA PRO A 166 -15.63 -13.68 12.70
C PRO A 166 -15.58 -15.21 12.55
N ASP A 167 -16.11 -15.73 11.45
CA ASP A 167 -15.88 -17.13 11.07
C ASP A 167 -14.46 -17.28 10.51
N PHE A 168 -13.50 -17.52 11.40
CA PHE A 168 -12.09 -17.64 11.04
C PHE A 168 -11.79 -18.79 10.08
N ALA A 169 -12.59 -19.87 10.08
CA ALA A 169 -12.40 -20.98 9.14
C ALA A 169 -12.79 -20.55 7.73
N ARG A 170 -13.92 -19.86 7.61
CA ARG A 170 -14.41 -19.31 6.35
C ARG A 170 -13.49 -18.21 5.81
N LEU A 171 -13.00 -17.31 6.67
CA LEU A 171 -12.02 -16.28 6.29
C LEU A 171 -10.68 -16.85 5.83
N ALA A 172 -10.18 -17.89 6.51
CA ALA A 172 -8.95 -18.59 6.09
C ALA A 172 -9.13 -19.21 4.70
N LYS A 173 -10.27 -19.88 4.48
CA LYS A 173 -10.63 -20.47 3.17
C LYS A 173 -10.74 -19.40 2.09
N LEU A 174 -11.33 -18.25 2.41
CA LEU A 174 -11.44 -17.11 1.48
C LEU A 174 -10.06 -16.62 1.04
N ILE A 175 -9.13 -16.38 1.97
CA ILE A 175 -7.77 -15.94 1.63
C ILE A 175 -7.08 -16.97 0.73
N GLN A 176 -7.23 -18.26 1.03
CA GLN A 176 -6.68 -19.34 0.20
C GLN A 176 -7.28 -19.34 -1.21
N ARG A 177 -8.60 -19.16 -1.34
CA ARG A 177 -9.29 -19.08 -2.64
C ARG A 177 -8.85 -17.88 -3.45
N ILE A 178 -8.76 -16.70 -2.83
CA ILE A 178 -8.27 -15.48 -3.48
C ILE A 178 -6.85 -15.71 -4.02
N ARG A 179 -5.97 -16.35 -3.25
CA ARG A 179 -4.60 -16.64 -3.72
C ARG A 179 -4.54 -17.66 -4.84
N ALA A 180 -5.45 -18.64 -4.85
CA ALA A 180 -5.57 -19.58 -5.96
C ALA A 180 -5.99 -18.90 -7.29
N LEU A 181 -6.45 -17.65 -7.25
CA LEU A 181 -6.73 -16.84 -8.44
C LEU A 181 -5.49 -16.10 -9.00
N GLY A 182 -4.28 -16.37 -8.48
CA GLY A 182 -3.04 -15.74 -8.96
C GLY A 182 -2.61 -14.49 -8.18
N LEU A 183 -3.37 -14.12 -7.14
CA LEU A 183 -3.03 -12.97 -6.29
C LEU A 183 -1.88 -13.32 -5.35
N LYS A 184 -0.74 -12.64 -5.54
CA LYS A 184 0.47 -12.83 -4.72
C LYS A 184 0.30 -12.26 -3.31
N LYS A 185 -0.53 -11.22 -3.16
CA LYS A 185 -0.84 -10.59 -1.88
C LYS A 185 -2.34 -10.47 -1.67
N VAL A 186 -2.77 -10.83 -0.47
CA VAL A 186 -4.15 -10.66 -0.03
C VAL A 186 -4.15 -10.04 1.35
N THR A 187 -4.82 -8.89 1.48
CA THR A 187 -5.01 -8.20 2.75
C THR A 187 -6.48 -8.29 3.14
N LEU A 188 -6.75 -8.80 4.33
CA LEU A 188 -8.07 -8.90 4.93
C LEU A 188 -8.15 -7.90 6.09
N ARG A 189 -9.05 -6.93 6.01
CA ARG A 189 -9.34 -5.97 7.07
C ARG A 189 -10.81 -6.07 7.46
N LEU A 190 -11.09 -6.39 8.72
CA LEU A 190 -12.44 -6.40 9.27
C LEU A 190 -12.48 -5.45 10.47
N GLU A 191 -13.45 -4.55 10.51
CA GLU A 191 -13.66 -3.60 11.61
C GLU A 191 -15.11 -3.67 12.11
N TYR A 192 -15.26 -4.08 13.37
CA TYR A 192 -16.54 -4.13 14.07
C TYR A 192 -16.77 -2.82 14.84
N GLY A 193 -17.92 -2.21 14.63
CA GLY A 193 -18.22 -0.87 15.17
C GLY A 193 -17.38 0.25 14.55
N GLU A 194 -17.52 1.46 15.08
CA GLU A 194 -16.80 2.64 14.59
C GLU A 194 -15.28 2.47 14.80
N ALA A 195 -14.52 2.57 13.71
CA ALA A 195 -13.05 2.41 13.69
C ALA A 195 -12.54 1.09 14.30
N GLY A 196 -13.38 0.05 14.34
CA GLY A 196 -13.00 -1.26 14.89
C GLY A 196 -13.01 -1.33 16.43
N LYS A 197 -13.63 -0.37 17.14
CA LYS A 197 -13.72 -0.34 18.61
C LYS A 197 -14.25 -1.65 19.21
N ASN A 198 -15.12 -2.35 18.48
CA ASN A 198 -15.73 -3.60 18.94
C ASN A 198 -14.98 -4.83 18.43
N GLY A 199 -13.84 -4.65 17.76
CA GLY A 199 -13.01 -5.74 17.28
C GLY A 199 -12.44 -5.45 15.91
N LYS A 200 -11.22 -5.94 15.68
CA LYS A 200 -10.50 -5.71 14.44
C LYS A 200 -9.71 -6.93 14.03
N LEU A 201 -9.91 -7.38 12.80
CA LEU A 201 -9.00 -8.33 12.16
C LEU A 201 -8.20 -7.58 11.12
N LEU A 202 -6.88 -7.78 11.16
CA LEU A 202 -6.04 -7.42 10.05
C LEU A 202 -5.05 -8.55 9.80
N ALA A 203 -5.20 -9.18 8.66
CA ALA A 203 -4.35 -10.27 8.23
C ALA A 203 -3.89 -10.02 6.81
N GLN A 204 -2.64 -10.35 6.52
CA GLN A 204 -2.11 -10.28 5.18
C GLN A 204 -1.42 -11.59 4.84
N SER A 205 -1.72 -12.16 3.69
CA SER A 205 -0.98 -13.29 3.13
C SER A 205 -0.15 -12.80 1.96
N TYR A 206 1.15 -13.11 1.96
CA TYR A 206 2.10 -12.71 0.92
C TYR A 206 3.09 -13.86 0.63
N GLY A 207 3.66 -13.85 -0.58
CA GLY A 207 4.81 -14.68 -0.94
C GLY A 207 4.50 -16.18 -1.00
N SER A 208 5.44 -17.01 -0.56
CA SER A 208 5.37 -18.48 -0.57
C SER A 208 4.67 -19.09 0.64
N HIS A 209 4.34 -18.29 1.66
CA HIS A 209 3.60 -18.77 2.82
C HIS A 209 2.24 -19.30 2.39
N PHE A 210 1.72 -20.36 3.01
CA PHE A 210 0.31 -20.71 2.88
C PHE A 210 -0.56 -19.59 3.49
N GLY A 211 -1.80 -19.42 3.02
CA GLY A 211 -2.73 -18.46 3.65
C GLY A 211 -2.90 -18.78 5.15
N PRO A 212 -3.19 -17.78 6.00
CA PRO A 212 -3.32 -18.00 7.44
C PRO A 212 -4.44 -19.01 7.71
N SER A 213 -4.18 -19.93 8.62
CA SER A 213 -5.17 -20.84 9.20
C SER A 213 -6.17 -20.10 10.09
N ALA A 214 -7.27 -20.78 10.43
CA ALA A 214 -8.28 -20.23 11.34
C ALA A 214 -7.70 -19.87 12.72
N SER A 215 -6.75 -20.66 13.24
CA SER A 215 -6.10 -20.39 14.52
C SER A 215 -5.15 -19.20 14.46
N GLU A 216 -4.49 -18.97 13.31
CA GLU A 216 -3.68 -17.77 13.08
C GLU A 216 -4.54 -16.52 12.97
N LEU A 217 -5.62 -16.56 12.19
CA LEU A 217 -6.56 -15.44 12.13
C LEU A 217 -7.17 -15.13 13.49
N ARG A 218 -7.52 -16.15 14.28
CA ARG A 218 -8.02 -15.96 15.65
C ARG A 218 -7.01 -15.25 16.56
N ARG A 219 -5.71 -15.57 16.42
CA ARG A 219 -4.64 -14.90 17.19
C ARG A 219 -4.38 -13.47 16.73
N LEU A 220 -4.68 -13.16 15.47
CA LEU A 220 -4.56 -11.80 14.92
C LEU A 220 -5.79 -10.93 15.20
N PHE A 221 -6.89 -11.54 15.63
CA PHE A 221 -8.11 -10.82 15.95
C PHE A 221 -7.95 -10.05 17.26
N TRP A 222 -8.06 -8.73 17.16
CA TRP A 222 -8.09 -7.83 18.29
C TRP A 222 -9.52 -7.70 18.80
N LYS A 223 -9.74 -7.99 20.08
CA LYS A 223 -11.05 -7.92 20.75
C LYS A 223 -11.25 -6.58 21.44
N PRO A 224 -12.50 -6.19 21.75
CA PRO A 224 -12.76 -5.03 22.59
C PRO A 224 -12.00 -5.15 23.92
N GLY A 225 -11.23 -4.13 24.28
CA GLY A 225 -10.47 -4.08 25.53
C GLY A 225 -9.10 -4.75 25.51
N ASP A 226 -8.73 -5.43 24.41
CA ASP A 226 -7.37 -5.92 24.24
C ASP A 226 -6.39 -4.72 24.18
N SER A 227 -5.25 -4.84 24.84
CA SER A 227 -4.17 -3.86 24.76
C SER A 227 -3.50 -3.85 23.38
N TYR A 228 -2.84 -2.75 23.05
CA TYR A 228 -1.97 -2.70 21.88
C TYR A 228 -0.73 -3.55 22.14
N LEU A 229 -0.24 -4.24 21.10
CA LEU A 229 0.94 -5.09 21.23
C LEU A 229 2.18 -4.33 21.72
N SER A 230 2.34 -3.06 21.31
CA SER A 230 3.41 -2.19 21.83
C SER A 230 3.31 -1.99 23.33
N SER A 231 2.09 -1.88 23.88
CA SER A 231 1.87 -1.78 25.32
C SER A 231 2.24 -3.08 26.03
N ASP A 232 1.87 -4.24 25.47
CA ASP A 232 2.16 -5.56 26.06
C ASP A 232 3.65 -5.87 26.13
N THR A 233 4.39 -5.44 25.12
CA THR A 233 5.82 -5.76 24.97
C THR A 233 6.75 -4.70 25.56
N LYS A 234 6.22 -3.53 25.95
CA LYS A 234 7.01 -2.38 26.40
C LYS A 234 7.89 -2.67 27.61
N ASN A 235 7.31 -3.26 28.65
CA ASN A 235 8.04 -3.48 29.92
C ASN A 235 9.18 -4.48 29.73
N ASP A 236 8.91 -5.58 29.02
CA ASP A 236 9.93 -6.60 28.73
C ASP A 236 11.03 -6.04 27.84
N TYR A 237 10.68 -5.25 26.82
CA TYR A 237 11.65 -4.60 25.96
C TYR A 237 12.54 -3.61 26.71
N GLN A 238 11.96 -2.75 27.56
CA GLN A 238 12.73 -1.83 28.39
C GLN A 238 13.66 -2.55 29.36
N LYS A 239 13.19 -3.65 29.97
CA LYS A 239 14.02 -4.50 30.83
C LYS A 239 15.19 -5.12 30.06
N ALA A 240 14.96 -5.59 28.84
CA ALA A 240 16.01 -6.15 27.99
C ALA A 240 17.06 -5.10 27.62
N LEU A 241 16.66 -3.87 27.28
CA LEU A 241 17.58 -2.77 27.03
C LEU A 241 18.44 -2.45 28.26
N GLN A 242 17.85 -2.35 29.46
CA GLN A 242 18.59 -2.11 30.70
C GLN A 242 19.64 -3.20 30.97
N LEU A 243 19.27 -4.48 30.76
CA LEU A 243 20.20 -5.59 30.91
C LEU A 243 21.36 -5.50 29.91
N LYS A 244 21.08 -5.10 28.67
CA LYS A 244 22.11 -4.89 27.64
C LYS A 244 23.07 -3.77 28.03
N GLU A 245 22.54 -2.63 28.48
CA GLU A 245 23.33 -1.47 28.95
C GLU A 245 24.23 -1.82 30.14
N GLN A 246 23.79 -2.73 31.01
CA GLN A 246 24.58 -3.26 32.14
C GLN A 246 25.63 -4.30 31.71
N GLY A 247 25.78 -4.58 30.41
CA GLY A 247 26.70 -5.59 29.88
C GLY A 247 26.20 -7.02 29.98
N ASN A 248 24.94 -7.24 30.37
CA ASN A 248 24.33 -8.58 30.47
C ASN A 248 23.61 -8.97 29.18
N SER A 249 24.37 -9.03 28.07
CA SER A 249 23.82 -9.26 26.73
C SER A 249 23.11 -10.61 26.58
N LEU A 250 23.53 -11.66 27.30
CA LEU A 250 22.86 -12.97 27.23
C LEU A 250 21.48 -12.97 27.90
N ALA A 251 21.33 -12.28 29.04
CA ALA A 251 20.02 -12.13 29.67
C ALA A 251 19.09 -11.24 28.83
N ALA A 252 19.61 -10.16 28.26
CA ALA A 252 18.88 -9.31 27.33
C ALA A 252 18.39 -10.09 26.10
N LEU A 253 19.28 -10.88 25.49
CA LEU A 253 18.98 -11.71 24.32
C LEU A 253 17.79 -12.64 24.58
N SER A 254 17.76 -13.34 25.71
CA SER A 254 16.65 -14.25 26.07
C SER A 254 15.28 -13.55 26.05
N ILE A 255 15.22 -12.31 26.55
CA ILE A 255 13.99 -11.52 26.58
C ILE A 255 13.63 -11.03 25.18
N PHE A 256 14.59 -10.51 24.41
CA PHE A 256 14.36 -10.10 23.01
C PHE A 256 13.83 -11.27 22.16
N GLU A 257 14.43 -12.45 22.28
CA GLU A 257 13.98 -13.66 21.57
C GLU A 257 12.57 -14.09 22.01
N SER A 258 12.24 -13.94 23.29
CA SER A 258 10.91 -14.24 23.82
C SER A 258 9.84 -13.33 23.22
N ILE A 259 10.12 -12.02 23.15
CA ILE A 259 9.22 -11.05 22.52
C ILE A 259 8.97 -11.43 21.06
N VAL A 260 10.03 -11.70 20.29
CA VAL A 260 9.90 -12.09 18.88
C VAL A 260 9.11 -13.38 18.73
N ARG A 261 9.47 -14.42 19.48
CA ARG A 261 8.83 -15.74 19.39
C ARG A 261 7.33 -15.71 19.71
N ASN A 262 6.93 -14.91 20.70
CA ASN A 262 5.56 -14.90 21.19
C ASN A 262 4.63 -13.99 20.38
N HIS A 263 5.19 -12.97 19.72
CA HIS A 263 4.41 -11.89 19.14
C HIS A 263 4.65 -11.64 17.64
N ASP A 264 5.73 -12.16 17.04
CA ASP A 264 5.87 -12.16 15.57
C ASP A 264 4.78 -13.03 14.93
N SER A 265 4.29 -12.58 13.79
CA SER A 265 3.44 -13.37 12.93
C SER A 265 3.70 -12.99 11.47
N PRO A 266 3.91 -13.97 10.57
CA PRO A 266 4.07 -13.73 9.14
C PRO A 266 2.81 -13.21 8.45
N TYR A 267 1.74 -12.95 9.20
CA TYR A 267 0.49 -12.42 8.67
C TYR A 267 0.14 -11.04 9.23
N ARG A 268 1.00 -10.47 10.09
CA ARG A 268 0.81 -9.18 10.76
C ARG A 268 1.51 -8.06 9.98
N TYR A 269 0.91 -7.66 8.85
CA TYR A 269 1.43 -6.57 8.02
C TYR A 269 0.45 -5.41 7.96
N ASN A 270 0.77 -4.34 8.68
CA ASN A 270 0.19 -3.03 8.46
C ASN A 270 1.23 -2.01 8.90
N PRO A 271 1.55 -0.96 8.13
CA PRO A 271 2.42 0.12 8.59
C PRO A 271 2.01 0.72 9.95
N TYR A 272 0.70 0.77 10.26
CA TYR A 272 0.17 1.14 11.59
C TYR A 272 0.38 0.06 12.65
N VAL A 273 0.27 -1.23 12.29
CA VAL A 273 0.56 -2.34 13.22
C VAL A 273 2.07 -2.51 13.39
N VAL A 274 2.91 -2.21 12.40
CA VAL A 274 4.37 -2.18 12.49
C VAL A 274 4.80 -1.03 13.40
N ALA A 275 4.19 0.15 13.27
CA ALA A 275 4.36 1.26 14.21
C ALA A 275 3.91 0.91 15.64
N GLN A 276 2.87 0.07 15.78
CA GLN A 276 2.33 -0.40 17.07
C GLN A 276 2.89 -1.76 17.54
N SER A 277 3.74 -2.43 16.78
CA SER A 277 4.41 -3.69 17.15
C SER A 277 5.88 -3.42 17.44
N GLY A 278 6.24 -2.16 17.65
CA GLY A 278 7.61 -1.67 17.47
C GLY A 278 8.66 -2.44 18.22
N HIS A 279 8.36 -2.83 19.46
CA HIS A 279 9.27 -3.59 20.29
C HIS A 279 9.53 -5.01 19.79
N VAL A 280 8.66 -5.62 18.97
CA VAL A 280 8.93 -6.93 18.34
C VAL A 280 10.08 -6.80 17.33
N TYR A 281 10.00 -5.80 16.45
CA TYR A 281 11.00 -5.60 15.41
C TYR A 281 12.29 -4.98 15.97
N GLU A 282 12.17 -4.09 16.96
CA GLU A 282 13.32 -3.61 17.72
C GLU A 282 14.01 -4.77 18.45
N SER A 283 13.25 -5.66 19.11
CA SER A 283 13.81 -6.86 19.75
C SER A 283 14.50 -7.79 18.75
N ALA A 284 13.91 -7.99 17.56
CA ALA A 284 14.55 -8.79 16.51
C ALA A 284 15.88 -8.17 16.07
N PHE A 285 15.92 -6.84 15.92
CA PHE A 285 17.14 -6.13 15.56
C PHE A 285 18.21 -6.30 16.64
N GLU A 286 17.86 -6.00 17.90
CA GLU A 286 18.77 -6.12 19.04
C GLU A 286 19.29 -7.55 19.26
N ALA A 287 18.43 -8.56 19.08
CA ALA A 287 18.85 -9.97 19.11
C ALA A 287 19.87 -10.28 17.99
N GLY A 288 19.62 -9.78 16.78
CA GLY A 288 20.56 -9.90 15.66
C GLY A 288 21.93 -9.27 15.96
N VAL A 289 21.94 -8.08 16.57
CA VAL A 289 23.17 -7.39 17.00
C VAL A 289 23.94 -8.21 18.03
N ILE A 290 23.28 -8.69 19.09
CA ILE A 290 23.94 -9.51 20.12
C ILE A 290 24.50 -10.80 19.51
N TYR A 291 23.78 -11.45 18.59
CA TYR A 291 24.31 -12.62 17.90
C TYR A 291 25.54 -12.32 17.04
N MET A 292 25.62 -11.13 16.44
CA MET A 292 26.81 -10.67 15.74
C MET A 292 28.00 -10.46 16.67
N GLU A 293 27.78 -9.81 17.83
CA GLU A 293 28.80 -9.61 18.87
C GLU A 293 29.34 -10.95 19.39
N LEU A 294 28.47 -11.97 19.49
CA LEU A 294 28.83 -13.34 19.88
C LEU A 294 29.45 -14.17 18.74
N GLY A 295 29.64 -13.60 17.55
CA GLY A 295 30.21 -14.29 16.38
C GLY A 295 29.26 -15.31 15.71
N ARG A 296 27.98 -15.36 16.08
CA ARG A 296 26.98 -16.32 15.57
C ARG A 296 26.23 -15.75 14.37
N LYS A 297 26.94 -15.56 13.25
CA LYS A 297 26.44 -14.88 12.04
C LYS A 297 25.16 -15.50 11.45
N ASP A 298 25.02 -16.83 11.46
CA ASP A 298 23.82 -17.50 10.92
C ASP A 298 22.56 -17.22 11.76
N ARG A 299 22.74 -17.14 13.09
CA ARG A 299 21.65 -16.78 14.00
C ARG A 299 21.25 -15.32 13.80
N ALA A 300 22.23 -14.42 13.69
CA ALA A 300 21.97 -13.01 13.39
C ALA A 300 21.22 -12.84 12.06
N ARG A 301 21.66 -13.55 11.01
CA ARG A 301 21.01 -13.55 9.69
C ARG A 301 19.53 -13.88 9.78
N LYS A 302 19.13 -14.88 10.58
CA LYS A 302 17.71 -15.23 10.76
C LYS A 302 16.86 -14.06 11.23
N TYR A 303 17.34 -13.25 12.18
CA TYR A 303 16.59 -12.09 12.69
C TYR A 303 16.58 -10.92 11.69
N PHE A 304 17.68 -10.71 10.99
CA PHE A 304 17.77 -9.68 9.97
C PHE A 304 16.93 -9.99 8.73
N ASP A 305 16.92 -11.24 8.28
CA ASP A 305 16.06 -11.70 7.19
C ASP A 305 14.58 -11.57 7.59
N LEU A 306 14.23 -11.87 8.85
CA LEU A 306 12.89 -11.61 9.37
C LEU A 306 12.54 -10.11 9.30
N LEU A 307 13.44 -9.21 9.67
CA LEU A 307 13.18 -7.77 9.57
C LEU A 307 13.04 -7.29 8.13
N GLU A 308 13.87 -7.76 7.21
CA GLU A 308 13.71 -7.45 5.79
C GLU A 308 12.36 -7.97 5.27
N ASP A 309 12.02 -9.22 5.57
CA ASP A 309 10.74 -9.83 5.20
C ASP A 309 9.54 -9.12 5.85
N ARG A 310 9.69 -8.51 7.03
CA ARG A 310 8.58 -7.81 7.71
C ARG A 310 8.45 -6.35 7.30
N LEU A 311 9.56 -5.67 6.99
CA LEU A 311 9.62 -4.23 6.76
C LEU A 311 9.76 -3.83 5.27
N SER A 312 10.08 -4.76 4.37
CA SER A 312 10.21 -4.47 2.94
C SER A 312 8.90 -4.21 2.20
N TYR A 313 7.75 -4.61 2.77
CA TYR A 313 6.52 -4.79 1.98
C TYR A 313 5.45 -3.69 2.05
N GLU A 314 5.61 -2.62 2.85
CA GLU A 314 4.82 -1.37 2.72
C GLU A 314 5.19 -0.35 3.80
N GLU A 315 5.42 0.93 3.43
CA GLU A 315 5.53 2.11 4.32
C GLU A 315 6.08 1.79 5.70
N ALA A 316 7.23 1.10 5.77
CA ALA A 316 7.90 0.93 7.05
C ALA A 316 7.98 2.34 7.67
N PRO A 317 7.37 2.56 8.85
CA PRO A 317 7.46 3.85 9.52
C PRO A 317 8.91 4.33 9.43
N LEU A 318 9.13 5.61 9.11
CA LEU A 318 10.48 6.14 8.83
C LEU A 318 11.52 5.70 9.88
N GLN A 319 11.08 5.52 11.13
CA GLN A 319 11.89 5.00 12.24
C GLN A 319 12.53 3.61 11.99
N TYR A 320 11.91 2.73 11.19
CA TYR A 320 12.42 1.38 10.88
C TYR A 320 13.24 1.31 9.59
N ALA A 321 13.18 2.35 8.74
CA ALA A 321 14.03 2.44 7.55
C ALA A 321 15.53 2.43 7.91
N ARG A 322 15.88 2.89 9.12
CA ARG A 322 17.26 2.84 9.64
C ARG A 322 17.76 1.41 9.80
N TYR A 323 16.94 0.49 10.32
CA TYR A 323 17.33 -0.89 10.54
C TYR A 323 17.58 -1.61 9.22
N LEU A 324 16.69 -1.39 8.23
CA LEU A 324 16.87 -1.94 6.89
C LEU A 324 18.19 -1.49 6.24
N ARG A 325 18.55 -0.20 6.35
CA ARG A 325 19.84 0.29 5.82
C ARG A 325 21.03 -0.38 6.48
N GLN A 326 21.00 -0.59 7.79
CA GLN A 326 22.10 -1.23 8.53
C GLN A 326 22.22 -2.72 8.18
N ILE A 327 21.09 -3.42 8.06
CA ILE A 327 21.07 -4.82 7.63
C ILE A 327 21.65 -4.96 6.22
N GLN A 328 21.24 -4.10 5.29
CA GLN A 328 21.75 -4.08 3.92
C GLN A 328 23.26 -3.80 3.88
N GLU A 329 23.74 -2.83 4.66
CA GLU A 329 25.16 -2.50 4.75
C GLU A 329 25.98 -3.64 5.36
N TRP A 330 25.45 -4.32 6.38
CA TRP A 330 26.07 -5.51 6.94
C TRP A 330 26.13 -6.66 5.93
N LYS A 331 25.05 -6.93 5.18
CA LYS A 331 25.06 -7.95 4.12
C LYS A 331 26.12 -7.63 3.05
N ARG A 332 26.37 -6.35 2.79
CA ARG A 332 27.37 -5.87 1.82
C ARG A 332 28.80 -5.99 2.33
N THR A 333 29.05 -5.64 3.59
CA THR A 333 30.42 -5.44 4.12
C THR A 333 30.85 -6.50 5.14
N GLY A 334 29.90 -7.25 5.70
CA GLY A 334 30.11 -8.14 6.84
C GLY A 334 30.24 -7.40 8.19
N VAL A 335 30.16 -6.07 8.20
CA VAL A 335 30.31 -5.22 9.39
C VAL A 335 29.02 -4.46 9.65
N LEU A 336 28.54 -4.49 10.90
CA LEU A 336 27.37 -3.72 11.30
C LEU A 336 27.82 -2.27 11.60
N PRO A 337 27.31 -1.24 10.91
CA PRO A 337 27.70 0.14 11.18
C PRO A 337 27.18 0.63 12.55
N GLU A 338 27.98 1.42 13.26
CA GLU A 338 27.57 2.02 14.54
C GLU A 338 26.35 2.94 14.37
N MET A 339 25.43 2.89 15.33
CA MET A 339 24.26 3.77 15.36
C MET A 339 24.70 5.21 15.70
N ARG A 340 24.86 6.06 14.68
CA ARG A 340 24.89 7.51 14.89
C ARG A 340 23.49 7.96 15.29
N GLN A 341 23.36 8.48 16.51
CA GLN A 341 22.15 9.19 16.93
C GLN A 341 22.01 10.43 16.03
N TYR A 342 20.90 10.52 15.31
CA TYR A 342 20.48 11.71 14.55
C TYR A 342 19.20 12.24 15.16
#